data_AF-A0A1C5KA29-F1
#
_entry.id   AF-A0A1C5KA29-F1
#
_cell.length_a   1.000
_cell.length_b   1.000
_cell.length_c   1.000
_cell.angle_alpha   90.00
_cell.angle_beta   90.00
_cell.angle_gamma   90.00
#
_symmetry.space_group_name_H-M   'P 1'
#
loop_
_entity.id
_entity.type
_entity.pdbx_description
1 polymer ?
#
loop_
_entity_poly.entity_id
_entity_poly.type
_entity_poly.pdbx_seq_one_letter_code
_entity_poly.pdbx_strand_id
1 'polypeptide(L)'
;MGYASQIATLNAADYGAAQRRVRLLLMATSDHAIPAFPEPTHDKAGKDGRKPWVTLGELLASLPKPDPKDVVRPTGERAELLRALTPGTGIKTGGRVMNNRPSGQWGYRQDSFLADLGLPSRTIRAASTPDWVRLPDEDDLRRLTWEECAALQGFPRNWQFSGTRASVFQQIGNAVQVDMAEAVGEALITSLRAGPVSEPPVTPPWPPELVKRVKYTEAEHRVNGVLRVRVRAKAVDTPTG
;
A
#
# COMPACT_ATOMS: atom_id res chain seq x y z
N MET A 1 28.36 -9.16 9.77
CA MET A 1 28.13 -8.14 8.72
C MET A 1 28.61 -6.75 9.13
N GLY A 2 28.86 -6.41 10.40
CA GLY A 2 29.52 -5.14 10.76
C GLY A 2 28.63 -3.89 10.68
N TYR A 3 27.30 -4.08 10.60
CA TYR A 3 26.32 -3.00 10.60
C TYR A 3 25.43 -3.10 11.85
N ALA A 4 25.12 -1.96 12.46
CA ALA A 4 23.96 -1.80 13.30
C ALA A 4 22.71 -1.60 12.45
N SER A 5 21.56 -2.11 12.89
CA SER A 5 20.31 -1.98 12.14
C SER A 5 19.08 -1.70 13.01
N GLN A 6 18.11 -1.01 12.45
CA GLN A 6 16.83 -0.69 13.07
C GLN A 6 15.74 -0.95 12.05
N ILE A 7 14.64 -1.52 12.53
CA ILE A 7 13.52 -1.93 11.70
C ILE A 7 12.27 -1.21 12.19
N ALA A 8 11.47 -0.67 11.27
CA ALA A 8 10.16 -0.12 11.58
C ALA A 8 9.14 -0.48 10.50
N THR A 9 7.88 -0.48 10.88
CA THR A 9 6.76 -0.59 9.95
C THR A 9 6.14 0.79 9.82
N LEU A 10 6.23 1.38 8.63
CA LEU A 10 5.70 2.71 8.34
C LEU A 10 4.47 2.61 7.44
N ASN A 11 3.50 3.50 7.65
CA ASN A 11 2.33 3.67 6.79
C ASN A 11 2.46 5.01 6.05
N ALA A 12 2.44 4.99 4.72
CA ALA A 12 2.63 6.21 3.93
C ALA A 12 1.62 7.33 4.26
N ALA A 13 0.38 6.98 4.64
CA ALA A 13 -0.62 7.98 5.03
C ALA A 13 -0.20 8.82 6.25
N ASP A 14 0.63 8.26 7.12
CA ASP A 14 1.16 8.94 8.30
C ASP A 14 2.19 10.04 7.94
N TYR A 15 2.61 10.09 6.68
CA TYR A 15 3.58 11.04 6.13
C TYR A 15 2.96 11.97 5.06
N GLY A 16 1.63 11.99 4.94
CA GLY A 16 0.90 12.89 4.05
C GLY A 16 0.44 12.29 2.73
N ALA A 17 0.78 11.02 2.47
CA ALA A 17 0.29 10.34 1.27
C ALA A 17 -1.23 10.11 1.35
N ALA A 18 -1.95 10.35 0.25
CA ALA A 18 -3.36 9.98 0.13
C ALA A 18 -3.58 8.46 -0.07
N GLN A 19 -2.67 7.63 0.43
CA GLN A 19 -2.63 6.17 0.27
C GLN A 19 -2.21 5.49 1.57
N ARG A 20 -3.03 4.52 2.03
CA ARG A 20 -2.63 3.58 3.08
C ARG A 20 -1.73 2.49 2.49
N ARG A 21 -0.43 2.66 2.63
CA ARG A 21 0.60 1.73 2.16
C ARG A 21 1.58 1.46 3.28
N VAL A 22 1.47 0.29 3.87
CA VAL A 22 2.33 -0.15 4.98
C VAL A 22 3.56 -0.88 4.42
N ARG A 23 4.76 -0.50 4.85
CA ARG A 23 6.03 -1.14 4.49
C ARG A 23 6.88 -1.39 5.72
N LEU A 24 7.55 -2.54 5.73
CA LEU A 24 8.63 -2.82 6.67
C LEU A 24 9.92 -2.25 6.07
N LEU A 25 10.59 -1.37 6.81
CA LEU A 25 11.84 -0.75 6.41
C LEU A 25 12.94 -1.13 7.40
N LEU A 26 14.14 -1.33 6.88
CA LEU A 26 15.35 -1.58 7.64
C LEU A 26 16.37 -0.50 7.26
N MET A 27 16.84 0.24 8.26
CA MET A 27 17.98 1.15 8.12
C MET A 27 19.18 0.55 8.82
N ALA A 28 20.36 0.66 8.21
CA ALA A 28 21.58 0.09 8.76
C ALA A 28 22.79 0.98 8.48
N THR A 29 23.74 0.99 9.41
CA THR A 29 24.98 1.78 9.34
C THR A 29 26.14 1.04 10.00
N SER A 30 27.35 1.22 9.48
CA SER A 30 28.58 0.59 9.98
C SER A 30 29.37 1.47 10.93
N ASP A 31 29.27 2.79 10.76
CA ASP A 31 30.18 3.78 11.35
C ASP A 31 29.48 5.08 11.77
N HIS A 32 28.18 5.24 11.50
CA HIS A 32 27.38 6.38 11.96
C HIS A 32 26.42 5.97 13.07
N ALA A 33 25.90 6.95 13.81
CA ALA A 33 24.77 6.72 14.70
C ALA A 33 23.59 6.20 13.87
N ILE A 34 22.88 5.20 14.40
CA ILE A 34 21.73 4.65 13.70
C ILE A 34 20.62 5.71 13.59
N PRO A 35 20.17 6.04 12.37
CA PRO A 35 19.13 7.05 12.20
C PRO A 35 17.83 6.56 12.83
N ALA A 36 17.20 7.42 13.63
CA ALA A 36 15.84 7.20 14.06
C ALA A 36 14.90 7.26 12.85
N PHE A 37 13.83 6.47 12.86
CA PHE A 37 12.76 6.64 11.87
C PHE A 37 12.06 7.98 12.09
N PRO A 38 11.62 8.65 11.01
CA PRO A 38 10.93 9.93 11.12
C PRO A 38 9.59 9.77 11.85
N GLU A 39 9.28 10.74 12.71
CA GLU A 39 7.99 10.81 13.38
C GLU A 39 6.85 11.08 12.38
N PRO A 40 5.67 10.45 12.55
CA PRO A 40 4.48 10.74 11.75
C PRO A 40 4.07 12.21 11.78
N THR A 41 3.80 12.77 10.61
CA THR A 41 3.28 14.14 10.44
C THR A 41 1.76 14.18 10.33
N HIS A 42 1.14 13.04 10.00
CA HIS A 42 -0.30 12.87 9.86
C HIS A 42 -0.79 11.67 10.67
N ASP A 43 -2.06 11.68 11.04
CA ASP A 43 -2.76 10.51 11.56
C ASP A 43 -4.24 10.51 11.13
N LYS A 44 -4.99 9.46 11.47
CA LYS A 44 -6.38 9.30 11.04
C LYS A 44 -7.31 10.45 11.51
N ALA A 45 -7.04 11.06 12.65
CA ALA A 45 -7.92 12.03 13.30
C ALA A 45 -7.32 13.44 13.43
N GLY A 46 -6.06 13.65 13.04
CA GLY A 46 -5.30 14.88 13.25
C GLY A 46 -5.12 15.22 14.73
N LYS A 47 -4.67 14.25 15.54
CA LYS A 47 -4.48 14.46 16.98
C LYS A 47 -3.03 14.81 17.32
N ASP A 48 -2.81 15.33 18.52
CA ASP A 48 -1.48 15.58 19.09
C ASP A 48 -0.58 16.46 18.19
N GLY A 49 -1.17 17.48 17.54
CA GLY A 49 -0.46 18.40 16.65
C GLY A 49 -0.19 17.87 15.23
N ARG A 50 -0.65 16.66 14.90
CA ARG A 50 -0.57 16.09 13.55
C ARG A 50 -1.73 16.54 12.68
N LYS A 51 -1.54 16.49 11.36
CA LYS A 51 -2.61 16.73 10.38
C LYS A 51 -3.49 15.48 10.23
N PRO A 52 -4.78 15.62 9.90
CA PRO A 52 -5.58 14.46 9.50
C PRO A 52 -5.03 13.87 8.19
N TRP A 53 -5.16 12.56 8.00
CA TRP A 53 -4.75 11.90 6.77
C TRP A 53 -5.41 12.54 5.54
N VAL A 54 -4.61 12.74 4.49
CA VAL A 54 -5.09 13.20 3.19
C VAL A 54 -5.97 12.11 2.57
N THR A 55 -7.15 12.50 2.14
CA THR A 55 -8.14 11.59 1.57
C THR A 55 -7.93 11.39 0.07
N LEU A 56 -8.44 10.29 -0.47
CA LEU A 56 -8.46 10.06 -1.91
C LEU A 56 -9.21 11.18 -2.64
N GLY A 57 -10.35 11.62 -2.11
CA GLY A 57 -11.16 12.69 -2.69
C GLY A 57 -10.39 14.01 -2.81
N GLU A 58 -9.70 14.43 -1.74
CA GLU A 58 -8.88 15.65 -1.74
C GLU A 58 -7.77 15.58 -2.81
N LEU A 59 -7.06 14.45 -2.91
CA LEU A 59 -6.05 14.29 -3.95
C LEU A 59 -6.67 14.38 -5.35
N LEU A 60 -7.74 13.63 -5.62
CA LEU A 60 -8.37 13.62 -6.94
C LEU A 60 -8.90 15.00 -7.34
N ALA A 61 -9.47 15.75 -6.40
CA ALA A 61 -9.94 17.12 -6.64
C ALA A 61 -8.81 18.10 -6.99
N SER A 62 -7.57 17.84 -6.53
CA SER A 62 -6.39 18.65 -6.86
C SER A 62 -5.78 18.32 -8.23
N LEU A 63 -6.14 17.19 -8.82
CA LEU A 63 -5.63 16.72 -10.11
C LEU A 63 -6.42 17.33 -11.28
N PRO A 64 -5.80 17.48 -12.46
CA PRO A 64 -6.53 17.87 -13.65
C PRO A 64 -7.49 16.75 -14.02
N LYS A 65 -8.56 17.08 -14.78
CA LYS A 65 -9.43 16.05 -15.31
C LYS A 65 -8.60 15.06 -16.14
N PRO A 66 -8.81 13.74 -15.96
CA PRO A 66 -8.05 12.73 -16.69
C PRO A 66 -8.31 12.81 -18.19
N ASP A 67 -7.32 12.39 -18.99
CA ASP A 67 -7.51 12.22 -20.43
C ASP A 67 -8.63 11.19 -20.68
N PRO A 68 -9.66 11.52 -21.49
CA PRO A 68 -10.76 10.60 -21.80
C PRO A 68 -10.32 9.22 -22.28
N LYS A 69 -9.17 9.10 -22.96
CA LYS A 69 -8.64 7.81 -23.44
C LYS A 69 -8.22 6.86 -22.32
N ASP A 70 -7.92 7.41 -21.15
CA ASP A 70 -7.44 6.68 -19.98
C ASP A 70 -8.57 6.34 -19.00
N VAL A 71 -9.75 6.89 -19.25
CA VAL A 71 -10.94 6.67 -18.43
C VAL A 71 -11.61 5.36 -18.82
N VAL A 72 -11.67 4.42 -17.88
CA VAL A 72 -12.34 3.14 -18.03
C VAL A 72 -13.59 3.11 -17.16
N ARG A 73 -14.76 2.92 -17.77
CA ARG A 73 -16.07 2.81 -17.11
C ARG A 73 -16.57 1.36 -17.10
N PRO A 74 -17.32 0.93 -16.07
CA PRO A 74 -17.87 -0.42 -16.05
C PRO A 74 -19.10 -0.49 -16.97
N THR A 75 -19.38 -1.68 -17.48
CA THR A 75 -20.55 -1.97 -18.32
C THR A 75 -21.29 -3.22 -17.83
N GLY A 76 -22.55 -3.37 -18.23
CA GLY A 76 -23.41 -4.51 -17.89
C GLY A 76 -23.59 -4.74 -16.39
N GLU A 77 -23.69 -6.02 -16.00
CA GLU A 77 -23.88 -6.48 -14.61
C GLU A 77 -22.87 -5.87 -13.63
N ARG A 78 -21.61 -5.67 -14.06
CA ARG A 78 -20.58 -5.08 -13.20
C ARG A 78 -20.92 -3.65 -12.80
N ALA A 79 -21.48 -2.86 -13.71
CA ALA A 79 -21.88 -1.48 -13.40
C ALA A 79 -22.99 -1.45 -12.34
N GLU A 80 -23.99 -2.32 -12.46
CA GLU A 80 -25.08 -2.45 -11.49
C GLU A 80 -24.57 -2.86 -10.11
N LEU A 81 -23.71 -3.89 -10.06
CA LEU A 81 -23.12 -4.36 -8.81
C LEU A 81 -22.30 -3.26 -8.13
N LEU A 82 -21.44 -2.56 -8.88
CA LEU A 82 -20.62 -1.48 -8.35
C LEU A 82 -21.45 -0.27 -7.88
N ARG A 83 -22.56 0.07 -8.55
CA ARG A 83 -23.48 1.12 -8.11
C ARG A 83 -24.17 0.78 -6.79
N ALA A 84 -24.47 -0.50 -6.56
CA ALA A 84 -25.06 -0.97 -5.31
C ALA A 84 -24.05 -1.07 -4.14
N LEU A 85 -22.74 -1.01 -4.40
CA LEU A 85 -21.73 -1.07 -3.34
C LEU A 85 -21.71 0.20 -2.50
N THR A 86 -21.55 0.01 -1.18
CA THR A 86 -21.11 1.07 -0.27
C THR A 86 -19.65 1.41 -0.56
N PRO A 87 -19.26 2.71 -0.63
CA PRO A 87 -17.86 3.10 -0.73
C PRO A 87 -16.99 2.44 0.34
N GLY A 88 -15.77 2.07 -0.02
CA GLY A 88 -14.85 1.35 0.87
C GLY A 88 -15.11 -0.16 0.96
N THR A 89 -16.00 -0.69 0.13
CA THR A 89 -16.32 -2.12 0.07
C THR A 89 -16.11 -2.68 -1.33
N GLY A 90 -16.22 -4.01 -1.46
CA GLY A 90 -16.13 -4.71 -2.73
C GLY A 90 -17.05 -5.92 -2.75
N ILE A 91 -17.19 -6.51 -3.94
CA ILE A 91 -17.96 -7.75 -4.10
C ILE A 91 -17.20 -8.88 -3.40
N LYS A 92 -17.78 -9.46 -2.36
CA LYS A 92 -17.15 -10.53 -1.58
C LYS A 92 -17.09 -11.84 -2.38
N THR A 93 -15.98 -12.56 -2.30
CA THR A 93 -15.88 -13.95 -2.75
C THR A 93 -16.01 -14.89 -1.57
N GLY A 94 -16.76 -15.98 -1.72
CA GLY A 94 -16.78 -17.09 -0.76
C GLY A 94 -15.36 -17.52 -0.42
N GLY A 95 -15.02 -17.49 0.87
CA GLY A 95 -13.66 -17.70 1.34
C GLY A 95 -13.21 -19.16 1.30
N ARG A 96 -11.89 -19.39 1.22
CA ARG A 96 -11.31 -20.73 1.36
C ARG A 96 -11.28 -21.13 2.84
N VAL A 97 -11.89 -22.25 3.19
CA VAL A 97 -11.90 -22.83 4.54
C VAL A 97 -10.46 -23.18 4.97
N MET A 98 -10.07 -22.80 6.19
CA MET A 98 -8.78 -23.18 6.80
C MET A 98 -9.02 -23.93 8.11
N ASN A 99 -8.05 -24.71 8.58
CA ASN A 99 -8.18 -25.52 9.80
C ASN A 99 -8.57 -24.70 11.04
N ASN A 100 -8.04 -23.48 11.18
CA ASN A 100 -8.38 -22.56 12.26
C ASN A 100 -9.40 -21.48 11.87
N ARG A 101 -9.98 -21.55 10.67
CA ARG A 101 -11.01 -20.63 10.17
C ARG A 101 -12.07 -21.42 9.40
N PRO A 102 -13.02 -22.05 10.12
CA PRO A 102 -14.09 -22.86 9.51
C PRO A 102 -14.97 -22.04 8.56
N SER A 103 -15.12 -20.73 8.84
CA SER A 103 -15.85 -19.77 8.01
C SER A 103 -15.12 -19.33 6.73
N GLY A 104 -13.88 -19.79 6.54
CA GLY A 104 -13.02 -19.44 5.43
C GLY A 104 -12.48 -18.01 5.45
N GLN A 105 -11.40 -17.79 4.71
CA GLN A 105 -10.83 -16.45 4.54
C GLN A 105 -11.64 -15.67 3.51
N TRP A 106 -12.41 -14.67 3.96
CA TRP A 106 -13.10 -13.76 3.06
C TRP A 106 -12.12 -12.81 2.35
N GLY A 107 -12.41 -12.54 1.09
CA GLY A 107 -11.71 -11.56 0.28
C GLY A 107 -12.69 -10.87 -0.66
N TYR A 108 -12.25 -9.78 -1.29
CA TYR A 108 -12.99 -9.20 -2.40
C TYR A 108 -12.59 -9.90 -3.69
N ARG A 109 -13.57 -10.11 -4.58
CA ARG A 109 -13.34 -10.52 -5.95
C ARG A 109 -12.30 -9.58 -6.54
N GLN A 110 -11.40 -10.14 -7.35
CA GLN A 110 -10.52 -9.28 -8.11
C GLN A 110 -11.38 -8.32 -8.93
N ASP A 111 -10.92 -7.08 -9.03
CA ASP A 111 -11.54 -6.08 -9.89
C ASP A 111 -12.95 -5.57 -9.48
N SER A 112 -13.28 -5.63 -8.19
CA SER A 112 -14.65 -5.34 -7.72
C SER A 112 -14.74 -4.41 -6.51
N PHE A 113 -13.68 -3.66 -6.22
CA PHE A 113 -13.65 -2.79 -5.05
C PHE A 113 -13.95 -1.34 -5.43
N LEU A 114 -14.90 -0.74 -4.72
CA LEU A 114 -15.24 0.67 -4.80
C LEU A 114 -14.52 1.41 -3.67
N ALA A 115 -13.60 2.30 -4.02
CA ALA A 115 -12.87 3.12 -3.07
C ALA A 115 -13.80 4.13 -2.38
N ASP A 116 -13.44 4.46 -1.14
CA ASP A 116 -14.08 5.53 -0.38
C ASP A 116 -13.27 6.81 -0.57
N LEU A 117 -13.91 7.86 -1.08
CA LEU A 117 -13.25 9.15 -1.30
C LEU A 117 -12.94 9.87 0.03
N GLY A 118 -13.66 9.57 1.11
CA GLY A 118 -13.40 10.13 2.45
C GLY A 118 -12.27 9.46 3.21
N LEU A 119 -11.61 8.46 2.61
CA LEU A 119 -10.45 7.77 3.18
C LEU A 119 -9.26 7.87 2.23
N PRO A 120 -8.01 7.72 2.74
CA PRO A 120 -6.89 7.50 1.85
C PRO A 120 -7.08 6.19 1.09
N SER A 121 -6.60 6.15 -0.14
CA SER A 121 -6.74 4.99 -1.02
C SER A 121 -6.14 3.73 -0.39
N ARG A 122 -6.58 2.56 -0.84
CA ARG A 122 -5.84 1.33 -0.54
C ARG A 122 -4.51 1.33 -1.29
N THR A 123 -3.66 0.38 -0.91
CA THR A 123 -2.37 0.15 -1.57
C THR A 123 -2.55 0.01 -3.09
N ILE A 124 -1.90 0.88 -3.85
CA ILE A 124 -1.80 0.76 -5.31
C ILE A 124 -0.94 -0.47 -5.63
N ARG A 125 -1.50 -1.37 -6.44
CA ARG A 125 -0.89 -2.67 -6.78
C ARG A 125 -0.29 -2.62 -8.18
N ALA A 126 0.66 -3.50 -8.46
CA ALA A 126 1.27 -3.69 -9.77
C ALA A 126 0.34 -4.43 -10.75
N ALA A 127 -0.89 -3.95 -10.90
CA ALA A 127 -1.92 -4.53 -11.75
C ALA A 127 -2.72 -3.43 -12.45
N SER A 128 -3.03 -3.63 -13.74
CA SER A 128 -3.80 -2.70 -14.58
C SER A 128 -5.30 -2.65 -14.26
N THR A 129 -5.71 -3.14 -13.09
CA THR A 129 -7.08 -3.13 -12.59
C THR A 129 -7.11 -2.41 -11.24
N PRO A 130 -6.84 -1.09 -11.22
CA PRO A 130 -6.94 -0.31 -10.00
C PRO A 130 -8.40 -0.24 -9.53
N ASP A 131 -8.59 0.20 -8.29
CA ASP A 131 -9.90 0.28 -7.66
C ASP A 131 -10.83 1.26 -8.43
N TRP A 132 -12.14 1.01 -8.31
CA TRP A 132 -13.18 1.88 -8.85
C TRP A 132 -13.41 3.07 -7.93
N VAL A 133 -13.80 4.21 -8.48
CA VAL A 133 -14.21 5.42 -7.76
C VAL A 133 -15.56 5.89 -8.28
N ARG A 134 -16.35 6.51 -7.40
CA ARG A 134 -17.60 7.19 -7.75
C ARG A 134 -17.47 8.65 -7.35
N LEU A 135 -17.40 9.55 -8.34
CA LEU A 135 -17.25 10.97 -8.08
C LEU A 135 -18.61 11.63 -7.77
N PRO A 136 -18.68 12.56 -6.80
CA PRO A 136 -19.96 13.15 -6.36
C PRO A 136 -20.67 13.97 -7.44
N ASP A 137 -19.92 14.71 -8.26
CA ASP A 137 -20.48 15.72 -9.16
C ASP A 137 -20.99 15.17 -10.50
N GLU A 138 -20.79 13.88 -10.79
CA GLU A 138 -21.07 13.31 -12.11
C GLU A 138 -21.77 11.92 -12.07
N ASP A 139 -22.06 11.34 -10.88
CA ASP A 139 -22.33 9.88 -10.69
C ASP A 139 -21.37 9.01 -11.54
N ASP A 140 -20.15 9.53 -11.77
CA ASP A 140 -19.20 8.97 -12.72
C ASP A 140 -18.46 7.85 -12.02
N LEU A 141 -18.99 6.65 -12.24
CA LEU A 141 -18.36 5.41 -11.82
C LEU A 141 -17.29 5.03 -12.85
N ARG A 142 -16.02 5.18 -12.47
CA ARG A 142 -14.87 4.85 -13.32
C ARG A 142 -13.72 4.27 -12.52
N ARG A 143 -12.72 3.73 -13.21
CA ARG A 143 -11.45 3.38 -12.58
C ARG A 143 -10.63 4.62 -12.26
N LEU A 144 -9.78 4.48 -11.25
CA LEU A 144 -8.58 5.30 -11.16
C LEU A 144 -7.74 5.10 -12.43
N THR A 145 -7.28 6.20 -13.01
CA THR A 145 -6.35 6.21 -14.13
C THR A 145 -4.93 5.91 -13.64
N TRP A 146 -4.03 5.67 -14.59
CA TRP A 146 -2.62 5.45 -14.25
C TRP A 146 -1.96 6.72 -13.67
N GLU A 147 -2.34 7.92 -14.13
CA GLU A 147 -1.83 9.19 -13.60
C GLU A 147 -2.29 9.42 -12.16
N GLU A 148 -3.56 9.13 -11.86
CA GLU A 148 -4.08 9.20 -10.49
C GLU A 148 -3.40 8.16 -9.59
N CYS A 149 -3.14 6.95 -10.08
CA CYS A 149 -2.35 5.97 -9.36
C CYS A 149 -0.90 6.42 -9.13
N ALA A 150 -0.27 7.10 -10.10
CA ALA A 150 1.07 7.66 -9.97
C ALA A 150 1.09 8.79 -8.91
N ALA A 151 0.10 9.68 -8.94
CA ALA A 151 -0.08 10.74 -7.95
C ALA A 151 -0.33 10.17 -6.55
N LEU A 152 -1.16 9.14 -6.41
CA LEU A 152 -1.37 8.43 -5.13
C LEU A 152 -0.10 7.78 -4.59
N GLN A 153 0.82 7.41 -5.47
CA GLN A 153 2.13 6.87 -5.12
C GLN A 153 3.15 7.98 -4.79
N GLY A 154 2.81 9.24 -5.05
CA GLY A 154 3.60 10.44 -4.79
C GLY A 154 4.54 10.84 -5.92
N PHE A 155 4.40 10.27 -7.12
CA PHE A 155 5.23 10.68 -8.25
C PHE A 155 4.93 12.12 -8.68
N PRO A 156 5.96 12.90 -9.07
CA PRO A 156 5.74 14.23 -9.62
C PRO A 156 5.04 14.15 -10.99
N ARG A 157 4.27 15.17 -11.34
CA ARG A 157 3.45 15.17 -12.57
C ARG A 157 4.24 15.02 -13.86
N ASN A 158 5.48 15.49 -13.88
CA ASN A 158 6.38 15.39 -15.03
C ASN A 158 7.22 14.10 -15.03
N TRP A 159 6.93 13.13 -14.14
CA TRP A 159 7.63 11.85 -14.12
C TRP A 159 7.35 11.07 -15.41
N GLN A 160 8.40 10.57 -16.05
CA GLN A 160 8.29 9.82 -17.29
C GLN A 160 8.34 8.32 -17.01
N PHE A 161 7.23 7.63 -17.26
CA PHE A 161 7.17 6.17 -17.24
C PHE A 161 7.43 5.61 -18.64
N SER A 162 8.04 4.42 -18.69
CA SER A 162 8.39 3.76 -19.96
C SER A 162 7.56 2.51 -20.22
N GLY A 163 7.33 2.19 -21.49
CA GLY A 163 6.71 0.93 -21.92
C GLY A 163 5.18 0.95 -22.01
N THR A 164 4.58 -0.25 -22.04
CA THR A 164 3.13 -0.41 -22.19
C THR A 164 2.37 0.05 -20.94
N ARG A 165 1.07 0.30 -21.06
CA ARG A 165 0.23 0.67 -19.90
C ARG A 165 0.34 -0.32 -18.74
N ALA A 166 0.46 -1.63 -19.03
CA ALA A 166 0.69 -2.64 -18.01
C ALA A 166 2.05 -2.48 -17.30
N SER A 167 3.12 -2.17 -18.05
CA SER A 167 4.43 -1.88 -17.49
C SER A 167 4.41 -0.62 -16.61
N VAL A 168 3.68 0.42 -17.02
CA VAL A 168 3.49 1.64 -16.23
C VAL A 168 2.82 1.32 -14.89
N PHE A 169 1.72 0.56 -14.87
CA PHE A 169 1.09 0.12 -13.62
C PHE A 169 2.03 -0.73 -12.76
N GLN A 170 2.88 -1.57 -13.35
CA GLN A 170 3.89 -2.33 -12.60
C GLN A 170 4.92 -1.43 -11.95
N GLN A 171 5.45 -0.43 -12.67
CA GLN A 171 6.40 0.55 -12.12
C GLN A 171 5.79 1.31 -10.95
N ILE A 172 4.58 1.84 -11.12
CA ILE A 172 3.85 2.58 -10.07
C ILE A 172 3.58 1.67 -8.86
N GLY A 173 2.99 0.50 -9.10
CA GLY A 173 2.55 -0.39 -8.03
C GLY A 173 3.68 -1.03 -7.23
N ASN A 174 4.87 -1.20 -7.82
CA ASN A 174 6.04 -1.76 -7.14
C ASN A 174 6.90 -0.72 -6.42
N ALA A 175 6.77 0.57 -6.76
CA ALA A 175 7.54 1.63 -6.14
C ALA A 175 7.32 1.71 -4.60
N VAL A 176 8.30 2.29 -3.91
CA VAL A 176 8.08 2.83 -2.56
C VAL A 176 7.26 4.11 -2.72
N GLN A 177 6.44 4.44 -1.72
CA GLN A 177 5.64 5.68 -1.78
C GLN A 177 6.57 6.87 -1.49
N VAL A 178 6.46 7.93 -2.29
CA VAL A 178 7.46 9.00 -2.34
C VAL A 178 7.51 9.82 -1.04
N ASP A 179 6.39 10.28 -0.48
CA ASP A 179 6.37 11.07 0.76
C ASP A 179 7.04 10.32 1.93
N MET A 180 6.75 9.02 2.07
CA MET A 180 7.39 8.17 3.07
C MET A 180 8.87 7.96 2.79
N ALA A 181 9.26 7.80 1.52
CA ALA A 181 10.66 7.65 1.12
C ALA A 181 11.46 8.92 1.37
N GLU A 182 10.88 10.09 1.11
CA GLU A 182 11.47 11.40 1.39
C GLU A 182 11.70 11.60 2.89
N ALA A 183 10.69 11.33 3.72
CA ALA A 183 10.82 11.44 5.18
C ALA A 183 11.94 10.55 5.73
N VAL A 184 12.07 9.32 5.22
CA VAL A 184 13.17 8.40 5.58
C VAL A 184 14.50 8.89 5.03
N GLY A 185 14.52 9.42 3.81
CA GLY A 185 15.71 10.01 3.18
C GLY A 185 16.28 11.18 3.98
N GLU A 186 15.44 12.06 4.49
CA GLU A 186 15.87 13.18 5.35
C GLU A 186 16.49 12.70 6.66
N ALA A 187 15.94 11.65 7.27
CA ALA A 187 16.53 11.04 8.48
C ALA A 187 17.91 10.43 8.19
N LEU A 188 18.07 9.79 7.03
CA LEU A 188 19.37 9.26 6.57
C LEU A 188 20.37 10.40 6.32
N ILE A 189 19.98 11.45 5.60
CA ILE A 189 20.83 12.62 5.32
C ILE A 189 21.27 13.30 6.61
N THR A 190 20.37 13.44 7.58
CA THR A 190 20.68 14.02 8.90
C THR A 190 21.73 13.19 9.63
N SER A 191 21.59 11.87 9.66
CA SER A 191 22.58 10.96 10.25
C SER A 191 23.95 11.06 9.54
N LEU A 192 23.96 11.07 8.21
CA LEU A 192 25.20 11.21 7.43
C LEU A 192 25.91 12.55 7.69
N ARG A 193 25.16 13.64 7.84
CA ARG A 193 25.72 14.97 8.13
C ARG A 193 26.29 15.12 9.54
N ALA A 194 25.83 14.31 10.50
CA ALA A 194 26.38 14.28 11.86
C ALA A 194 27.80 13.67 11.91
N GLY A 195 28.17 12.91 10.88
CA GLY A 195 29.46 12.25 10.76
C GLY A 195 29.57 10.94 11.54
N PRO A 196 30.72 10.25 11.43
CA PRO A 196 30.94 8.96 12.08
C PRO A 196 30.96 9.06 13.60
N VAL A 197 30.54 7.98 14.26
CA VAL A 197 30.64 7.83 15.72
C VAL A 197 31.98 7.22 16.11
N SER A 198 32.49 7.58 17.29
CA SER A 198 33.78 7.07 17.81
C SER A 198 33.74 5.60 18.23
N GLU A 199 32.54 5.09 18.54
CA GLU A 199 32.31 3.70 18.92
C GLU A 199 31.39 3.02 17.90
N PRO A 200 31.58 1.71 17.62
CA PRO A 200 30.70 0.99 16.71
C PRO A 200 29.23 1.08 17.14
N PRO A 201 28.30 1.38 16.22
CA PRO A 201 26.89 1.48 16.56
C PRO A 201 26.35 0.10 16.99
N VAL A 202 25.36 0.10 17.87
CA VAL A 202 24.72 -1.11 18.38
C VAL A 202 23.30 -1.24 17.81
N THR A 203 22.92 -2.47 17.45
CA THR A 203 21.56 -2.76 17.00
C THR A 203 20.60 -2.75 18.20
N PRO A 204 19.59 -1.85 18.23
CA PRO A 204 18.55 -1.91 19.25
C PRO A 204 17.70 -3.18 19.10
N PRO A 205 16.99 -3.60 20.16
CA PRO A 205 16.03 -4.69 20.05
C PRO A 205 14.92 -4.34 19.05
N TRP A 206 14.34 -5.37 18.41
CA TRP A 206 13.23 -5.16 17.49
C TRP A 206 12.00 -4.57 18.20
N PRO A 207 11.18 -3.76 17.51
CA PRO A 207 9.94 -3.24 18.06
C PRO A 207 9.05 -4.38 18.59
N PRO A 208 8.48 -4.28 19.80
CA PRO A 208 7.66 -5.35 20.39
C PRO A 208 6.49 -5.78 19.49
N GLU A 209 5.85 -4.82 18.82
CA GLU A 209 4.76 -5.11 17.88
C GLU A 209 5.22 -5.90 16.65
N LEU A 210 6.45 -5.69 16.16
CA LEU A 210 7.01 -6.49 15.08
C LEU A 210 7.26 -7.93 15.56
N VAL A 211 7.86 -8.10 16.75
CA VAL A 211 8.08 -9.42 17.36
C VAL A 211 6.77 -10.17 17.51
N LYS A 212 5.71 -9.50 17.98
CA LYS A 212 4.37 -10.07 18.10
C LYS A 212 3.80 -10.53 16.76
N ARG A 213 3.93 -9.72 15.70
CA ARG A 213 3.49 -10.08 14.34
C ARG A 213 4.25 -11.27 13.78
N VAL A 214 5.57 -11.32 13.96
CA VAL A 214 6.41 -12.45 13.53
C VAL A 214 5.95 -13.73 14.23
N LYS A 215 5.82 -13.71 15.56
CA LYS A 215 5.33 -14.88 16.33
C LYS A 215 3.95 -15.35 15.89
N TYR A 216 3.03 -14.42 15.61
CA TYR A 216 1.72 -14.74 15.06
C TYR A 216 1.82 -15.42 13.70
N THR A 217 2.61 -14.87 12.78
CA THR A 217 2.82 -15.43 11.44
C THR A 217 3.45 -16.81 11.50
N GLU A 218 4.43 -17.05 12.38
CA GLU A 218 5.02 -18.37 12.60
C GLU A 218 3.99 -19.39 13.11
N ALA A 219 3.17 -19.01 14.10
CA ALA A 219 2.12 -19.87 14.62
C ALA A 219 1.08 -20.20 13.54
N GLU A 220 0.65 -19.20 12.77
CA GLU A 220 -0.30 -19.40 11.66
C GLU A 220 0.31 -20.26 10.54
N HIS A 221 1.60 -20.10 10.24
CA HIS A 221 2.32 -20.97 9.32
C HIS A 221 2.41 -22.41 9.81
N ARG A 222 2.66 -22.63 11.10
CA ARG A 222 2.66 -23.97 11.69
C ARG A 222 1.31 -24.68 11.55
N VAL A 223 0.22 -23.94 11.71
CA VAL A 223 -1.15 -24.49 11.65
C VAL A 223 -1.66 -24.69 10.22
N ASN A 224 -1.41 -23.73 9.32
CA ASN A 224 -2.01 -23.70 7.98
C ASN A 224 -1.00 -23.81 6.83
N GLY A 225 0.30 -23.87 7.10
CA GLY A 225 1.36 -23.88 6.09
C GLY A 225 1.25 -25.06 5.13
N VAL A 226 1.05 -26.26 5.66
CA VAL A 226 0.88 -27.50 4.88
C VAL A 226 -0.34 -27.41 3.95
N LEU A 227 -1.46 -26.88 4.44
CA LEU A 227 -2.66 -26.65 3.62
C LEU A 227 -2.37 -25.69 2.47
N ARG A 228 -1.63 -24.59 2.71
CA ARG A 228 -1.28 -23.63 1.67
C ARG A 228 -0.39 -24.21 0.59
N VAL A 229 0.59 -25.04 0.96
CA VAL A 229 1.46 -25.74 0.00
C VAL A 229 0.64 -26.70 -0.86
N ARG A 230 -0.22 -27.53 -0.24
CA ARG A 230 -1.10 -28.47 -0.97
C ARG A 230 -2.06 -27.76 -1.94
N VAL A 231 -2.64 -26.64 -1.53
CA VAL A 231 -3.56 -25.86 -2.37
C VAL A 231 -2.82 -25.18 -3.53
N ARG A 232 -1.59 -24.68 -3.31
CA ARG A 232 -0.76 -24.12 -4.40
C ARG A 232 -0.35 -25.18 -5.41
N ALA A 233 0.03 -26.38 -4.96
CA ALA A 233 0.39 -27.48 -5.86
C ALA A 233 -0.78 -27.87 -6.77
N LYS A 234 -1.99 -28.04 -6.22
CA LYS A 234 -3.20 -28.35 -7.01
C LYS A 234 -3.57 -27.28 -8.06
N ALA A 235 -3.26 -26.01 -7.79
CA ALA A 235 -3.54 -24.92 -8.72
C ALA A 235 -2.58 -24.88 -9.92
N VAL A 236 -1.41 -25.53 -9.82
CA VAL A 236 -0.43 -25.64 -10.91
C VAL A 236 -0.75 -26.83 -11.83
N ASP A 237 -1.38 -27.89 -11.30
CA ASP A 237 -1.74 -29.11 -12.04
C ASP A 237 -3.09 -29.06 -12.77
N THR A 238 -3.80 -27.93 -12.75
CA THR A 238 -5.06 -27.80 -13.50
C THR A 238 -4.76 -27.17 -14.86
N PRO A 239 -4.87 -27.90 -16.00
CA PRO A 239 -4.73 -27.28 -17.32
C PRO A 239 -5.83 -26.23 -17.47
N THR A 240 -5.46 -25.06 -18.00
CA THR A 240 -6.41 -24.06 -18.45
C THR A 240 -7.16 -24.62 -19.66
N GLY A 241 -8.33 -25.19 -19.41
CA GLY A 241 -9.32 -25.53 -20.43
C GLY A 241 -10.11 -24.31 -20.87
#